data_AF-A0A349VZD1-F1
#
_entry.id   AF-A0A349VZD1-F1
#
_cell.length_a   1.000
_cell.length_b   1.000
_cell.length_c   1.000
_cell.angle_alpha   90.00
_cell.angle_beta   90.00
_cell.angle_gamma   90.00
#
_symmetry.space_group_name_H-M   'P 1'
#
loop_
_entity.id
_entity.type
_entity.pdbx_description
1 polymer ?
#
loop_
_entity_poly.entity_id
_entity_poly.type
_entity_poly.pdbx_seq_one_letter_code
_entity_poly.pdbx_strand_id
1 'polypeptide(L)' 'MITKEAIALAYKEIQDEICQALEKLDGSARFEEELWEREGGGGGRTRRS' A
#
# COMPACT_ATOMS: atom_id res chain seq x y z
N MET A 1 -6.50 22.79 -4.80
CA MET A 1 -5.27 22.67 -4.00
C MET A 1 -5.13 21.19 -3.67
N ILE A 2 -4.05 20.53 -4.08
CA ILE A 2 -3.86 19.10 -3.77
C ILE A 2 -3.48 19.01 -2.29
N THR A 3 -4.23 18.25 -1.51
CA THR A 3 -3.97 18.08 -0.07
C THR A 3 -3.03 16.91 0.17
N LYS A 4 -2.38 16.86 1.34
CA LYS A 4 -1.46 15.77 1.70
C LYS A 4 -2.19 14.43 1.76
N GLU A 5 -3.46 14.46 2.14
CA GLU A 5 -4.36 13.30 2.21
C GLU A 5 -4.68 12.78 0.81
N ALA A 6 -4.92 13.67 -0.17
CA ALA A 6 -5.15 13.29 -1.55
C ALA A 6 -3.91 12.63 -2.17
N ILE A 7 -2.71 13.14 -1.86
CA ILE A 7 -1.45 12.54 -2.29
C ILE A 7 -1.27 11.16 -1.65
N ALA A 8 -1.51 11.04 -0.34
CA ALA A 8 -1.43 9.76 0.36
C ALA A 8 -2.40 8.72 -0.23
N LEU A 9 -3.62 9.12 -0.58
CA LEU A 9 -4.60 8.25 -1.23
C LEU A 9 -4.14 7.82 -2.63
N ALA A 10 -3.60 8.74 -3.44
CA ALA A 10 -3.10 8.41 -4.77
C ALA A 10 -1.93 7.41 -4.71
N TYR A 11 -0.97 7.59 -3.79
CA TYR A 11 0.09 6.61 -3.57
C TYR A 11 -0.45 5.25 -3.08
N LYS A 12 -1.53 5.27 -2.31
CA LYS A 12 -2.25 4.06 -1.87
C LYS A 12 -2.79 3.29 -3.08
N GLU A 13 -3.51 3.97 -3.96
CA GLU A 13 -4.08 3.36 -5.16
C GLU A 13 -3.00 2.76 -6.07
N ILE A 14 -1.90 3.49 -6.31
CA ILE A 14 -0.78 3.01 -7.12
C ILE A 14 -0.16 1.73 -6.53
N GLN A 15 0.04 1.69 -5.21
CA GLN A 15 0.58 0.50 -4.55
C GLN A 15 -0.39 -0.69 -4.66
N ASP A 16 -1.70 -0.45 -4.63
CA ASP A 16 -2.71 -1.51 -4.78
C ASP A 16 -2.70 -2.08 -6.19
N GLU A 17 -2.65 -1.23 -7.21
CA GLU A 17 -2.58 -1.64 -8.61
C GLU A 17 -1.32 -2.48 -8.90
N ILE A 18 -0.16 -2.04 -8.41
CA ILE A 18 1.10 -2.77 -8.59
C ILE A 18 1.04 -4.14 -7.91
N CYS A 19 0.59 -4.21 -6.66
CA CYS A 19 0.46 -5.48 -5.95
C CYS A 19 -0.54 -6.42 -6.65
N GLN A 20 -1.70 -5.94 -7.07
CA GLN A 20 -2.68 -6.77 -7.78
C GLN A 20 -2.15 -7.29 -9.12
N ALA A 21 -1.44 -6.45 -9.87
CA ALA A 21 -0.82 -6.86 -11.12
C ALA A 21 0.24 -7.95 -10.89
N LEU A 22 1.04 -7.83 -9.83
CA LEU A 22 2.05 -8.81 -9.44
C LEU A 22 1.42 -10.13 -8.96
N GLU A 23 0.38 -10.10 -8.12
CA GLU A 23 -0.34 -11.32 -7.70
C GLU A 23 -0.96 -12.05 -8.88
N LYS A 24 -1.52 -11.29 -9.83
CA LYS A 24 -2.13 -11.85 -11.04
C LYS A 24 -1.08 -12.49 -11.95
N LEU A 25 0.13 -11.94 -12.01
CA LEU A 25 1.25 -12.50 -12.78
C LEU A 25 1.81 -13.75 -12.12
N ASP A 26 1.97 -13.74 -10.80
CA ASP A 26 2.55 -14.86 -10.05
C ASP A 26 1.56 -16.02 -9.84
N GLY A 27 0.25 -15.71 -9.81
CA GLY A 27 -0.84 -16.69 -9.79
C GLY A 27 -1.01 -17.47 -8.48
N SER A 28 -0.02 -17.41 -7.58
CA SER A 28 0.00 -18.17 -6.32
C SER A 28 0.36 -17.32 -5.09
N ALA A 29 1.17 -16.27 -5.23
CA ALA A 29 1.48 -15.37 -4.12
C ALA A 29 0.34 -14.38 -3.87
N ARG A 30 0.09 -14.10 -2.58
CA ARG A 30 -0.78 -13.02 -2.11
C ARG A 30 0.05 -12.11 -1.24
N PHE A 31 -0.06 -10.81 -1.44
CA PHE A 31 0.57 -9.84 -0.56
C PHE A 31 -0.20 -9.78 0.77
N GLU A 32 0.50 -10.04 1.87
CA GLU A 32 -0.02 -9.73 3.20
C GLU A 32 0.14 -8.23 3.47
N GLU A 33 -0.97 -7.57 3.80
CA GLU A 33 -0.97 -6.17 4.23
C GLU A 33 -0.72 -6.09 5.74
N GLU A 34 0.40 -5.46 6.12
CA GLU A 34 0.74 -5.13 7.49
C GLU A 34 0.56 -3.64 7.71
N LEU A 35 -0.45 -3.28 8.51
CA LEU A 35 -0.69 -1.92 8.99
C LEU A 35 0.13 -1.71 10.26
N TRP A 36 0.91 -0.64 10.29
CA TRP A 36 1.68 -0.27 11.47
C TRP A 36 1.55 1.22 11.75
N GLU A 37 1.58 1.53 13.02
CA GLU A 37 1.50 2.89 13.55
C GLU A 37 2.65 3.07 14.55
N ARG A 38 3.26 4.25 14.57
CA ARG A 38 4.34 4.59 15.50
C ARG A 38 3.82 5.57 16.54
N GLU A 39 4.15 5.33 17.82
CA GLU A 39 3.75 6.20 18.93
C GLU A 39 4.19 7.67 18.77
N GLY A 40 5.26 7.94 18.02
CA GLY A 40 5.75 9.30 17.76
C GLY A 40 5.00 10.08 16.67
N GLY A 41 3.92 9.52 16.13
CA GLY A 41 3.19 10.10 15.00
C GLY A 41 3.77 9.64 13.66
N GLY A 42 2.87 9.20 12.79
CA GLY A 42 3.19 8.55 11.52
C GLY A 42 2.85 7.07 11.54
N GLY A 43 2.61 6.54 10.36
CA GLY A 43 2.22 5.16 10.14
C GLY A 43 2.39 4.81 8.68
N GLY A 44 2.16 3.56 8.35
CA GLY A 44 2.27 3.08 6.99
C GLY A 44 1.57 1.76 6.81
N ARG A 45 1.58 1.31 5.56
CA ARG A 45 1.18 -0.04 5.22
C ARG A 45 2.29 -0.66 4.39
N THR A 46 2.70 -1.85 4.80
CA THR A 46 3.71 -2.64 4.09
C THR A 46 2.99 -3.83 3.48
N ARG A 47 3.27 -4.13 2.21
CA ARG A 47 2.77 -5.33 1.54
C ARG A 47 3.94 -6.23 1.21
N ARG A 48 3.97 -7.42 1.82
CA ARG A 48 5.03 -8.43 1.60
C ARG A 48 4.43 -9.66 0.90
N SER A 49 5.15 -10.18 -0.11
CA SER A 49 4.85 -11.44 -0.81
C SER A 49 5.38 -12.62 -0.03
#